data_AF-A0A938AND4-F1
#
_entry.id   AF-A0A938AND4-F1
#
_cell.length_a   1.000
_cell.length_b   1.000
_cell.length_c   1.000
_cell.angle_alpha   90.00
_cell.angle_beta   90.00
_cell.angle_gamma   90.00
#
_symmetry.space_group_name_H-M   'P 1'
#
loop_
_entity.id
_entity.type
_entity.pdbx_description
1 polymer ?
#
loop_
_entity_poly.entity_id
_entity_poly.type
_entity_poly.pdbx_seq_one_letter_code
_entity_poly.pdbx_strand_id
1 'polypeptide(L)'
;MSTLNQYSFLWVAIGGAGVVALVLTLRRAPARQWLALAGVVLGLAAAYAVVRPTPGASNAEAELQASIGSGTPVLIELQSPY
;
A
#
# COMPACT_ATOMS: atom_id res chain seq x y z
N MET A 1 -19.65 -4.43 -1.21
CA MET A 1 -18.53 -5.29 -1.64
C MET A 1 -17.47 -4.40 -2.27
N SER A 2 -16.37 -4.12 -1.55
CA SER A 2 -15.26 -3.34 -2.12
C SER A 2 -14.52 -4.24 -3.09
N THR A 3 -14.73 -4.06 -4.39
CA THR A 3 -14.10 -4.86 -5.45
C THR A 3 -12.64 -4.48 -5.69
N LEU A 4 -12.15 -3.41 -5.06
CA LEU A 4 -10.78 -2.93 -5.19
C LEU A 4 -10.04 -3.10 -3.85
N ASN A 5 -9.26 -4.18 -3.79
CA ASN A 5 -8.30 -4.38 -2.71
C ASN A 5 -7.19 -3.31 -2.81
N GLN A 6 -7.20 -2.35 -1.89
CA GLN A 6 -6.18 -1.29 -1.82
C GLN A 6 -4.76 -1.85 -1.66
N TYR A 7 -4.63 -3.06 -1.10
CA TYR A 7 -3.35 -3.75 -0.98
C TYR A 7 -2.82 -4.26 -2.34
N SER A 8 -3.69 -4.44 -3.34
CA SER A 8 -3.28 -4.78 -4.72
C SER A 8 -2.81 -3.56 -5.53
N PHE A 9 -3.01 -2.33 -5.03
CA PHE A 9 -2.64 -1.10 -5.73
C PHE A 9 -1.16 -1.10 -6.14
N LEU A 10 -0.26 -1.46 -5.22
CA LEU A 10 1.18 -1.46 -5.50
C LEU A 10 1.55 -2.44 -6.62
N TRP A 11 0.95 -3.63 -6.63
CA TRP A 11 1.22 -4.62 -7.67
C TRP A 11 0.74 -4.15 -9.04
N VAL A 12 -0.44 -3.56 -9.12
CA VAL A 12 -0.97 -2.99 -10.37
C VAL A 12 -0.13 -1.81 -10.83
N ALA A 13 0.27 -0.92 -9.92
CA ALA A 13 1.10 0.24 -10.24
C ALA A 13 2.49 -0.18 -10.75
N ILE A 14 3.15 -1.12 -10.07
CA ILE A 14 4.45 -1.65 -10.49
C ILE A 14 4.33 -2.38 -11.84
N GLY A 15 3.33 -3.24 -12.00
CA GLY A 15 3.08 -3.96 -13.24
C GLY A 15 2.83 -3.02 -14.42
N GLY A 16 1.95 -2.03 -14.24
CA GLY A 16 1.65 -1.02 -15.27
C GLY A 16 2.86 -0.17 -15.62
N ALA A 17 3.59 0.34 -14.63
CA ALA A 17 4.82 1.10 -14.84
C ALA A 17 5.89 0.26 -15.56
N GLY A 18 6.01 -1.03 -15.21
CA GLY A 18 6.92 -1.97 -15.85
C GLY A 18 6.58 -2.21 -17.33
N VAL A 19 5.29 -2.38 -17.66
CA VAL A 19 4.84 -2.51 -19.05
C VAL A 19 5.17 -1.23 -19.85
N VAL A 20 4.90 -0.06 -19.29
CA VAL A 20 5.22 1.21 -19.95
C VAL A 20 6.73 1.36 -20.14
N ALA A 21 7.54 1.09 -19.10
CA ALA A 21 9.00 1.11 -19.19
C ALA A 21 9.54 0.14 -20.27
N LEU A 22 8.96 -1.06 -20.37
CA LEU A 22 9.32 -2.02 -21.41
C LEU A 22 9.00 -1.46 -22.80
N VAL A 23 7.81 -0.90 -23.01
CA VAL A 23 7.43 -0.27 -24.28
C VAL A 23 8.37 0.90 -24.63
N LEU A 24 8.70 1.76 -23.66
CA LEU A 24 9.65 2.86 -23.87
C LEU A 24 11.04 2.35 -24.25
N THR A 25 11.49 1.25 -23.64
CA THR A 25 12.78 0.61 -23.95
C THR A 25 12.76 0.03 -25.36
N LEU A 26 11.74 -0.75 -25.71
CA LEU A 26 11.60 -1.38 -27.03
C LEU A 26 11.51 -0.34 -28.15
N ARG A 27 10.89 0.82 -27.89
CA ARG A 27 10.75 1.91 -28.86
C ARG A 27 11.92 2.89 -28.87
N ARG A 28 12.96 2.68 -28.05
CA ARG A 28 14.08 3.64 -27.86
C ARG A 28 13.57 5.06 -27.60
N ALA A 29 12.62 5.17 -26.68
CA ALA A 29 11.93 6.41 -26.40
C ALA A 29 12.89 7.53 -25.95
N PRO A 30 12.62 8.79 -26.31
CA PRO A 30 13.43 9.93 -25.90
C PRO A 30 13.32 10.19 -24.39
N ALA A 31 14.35 10.81 -23.80
CA ALA A 31 14.45 11.08 -22.36
C ALA A 31 13.22 11.80 -21.76
N ARG A 32 12.54 12.67 -22.53
CA ARG A 32 11.29 13.34 -22.08
C ARG A 32 10.18 12.36 -21.70
N GLN A 33 10.08 11.22 -22.37
CA GLN A 33 9.05 10.20 -22.07
C GLN A 33 9.39 9.43 -20.80
N TRP A 34 10.68 9.20 -20.54
CA TRP A 34 11.15 8.64 -19.28
C TRP A 34 10.89 9.58 -18.10
N LEU A 35 11.09 10.89 -18.28
CA LEU A 35 10.72 11.90 -17.27
C LEU A 35 9.22 11.92 -17.00
N ALA A 36 8.39 11.79 -18.03
CA ALA A 36 6.94 11.67 -17.85
C ALA A 36 6.57 10.41 -17.05
N LEU A 37 7.18 9.26 -17.35
CA LEU A 37 6.97 8.03 -16.57
C LEU A 37 7.40 8.22 -15.10
N ALA A 38 8.55 8.84 -14.86
CA ALA A 38 9.01 9.14 -13.51
C ALA A 38 8.01 10.03 -12.74
N GLY A 39 7.47 11.07 -13.40
CA GLY A 39 6.42 11.92 -12.82
C GLY A 39 5.14 11.15 -12.47
N VAL A 40 4.71 10.23 -13.33
CA VAL A 40 3.56 9.34 -13.06
C VAL A 40 3.82 8.43 -11.86
N VAL A 41 4.99 7.80 -11.80
CA VAL A 41 5.37 6.92 -10.67
C VAL A 41 5.41 7.69 -9.36
N LEU A 42 5.96 8.90 -9.36
CA LEU A 42 5.96 9.78 -8.18
C LEU A 42 4.54 10.17 -7.75
N GLY A 43 3.67 10.52 -8.70
CA GLY A 43 2.27 10.82 -8.41
C GLY A 43 1.53 9.64 -7.79
N LEU A 44 1.75 8.42 -8.30
CA LEU A 44 1.18 7.19 -7.74
C LEU A 44 1.72 6.90 -6.33
N ALA A 45 3.02 7.10 -6.11
CA ALA A 45 3.62 6.92 -4.79
C ALA A 45 3.06 7.93 -3.76
N ALA A 46 2.88 9.19 -4.17
CA ALA A 46 2.26 10.21 -3.33
C ALA A 46 0.80 9.86 -3.00
N ALA A 47 0.02 9.44 -4.00
CA ALA A 47 -1.36 9.00 -3.79
C ALA A 47 -1.44 7.80 -2.82
N TYR A 48 -0.56 6.82 -2.97
CA TYR A 48 -0.48 5.68 -2.05
C TYR A 48 -0.11 6.11 -0.64
N ALA A 49 0.82 7.04 -0.46
CA ALA A 49 1.20 7.52 0.86
C ALA A 49 0.02 8.15 1.63
N VAL A 50 -0.93 8.77 0.92
CA VAL A 50 -2.14 9.38 1.49
C VAL A 50 -3.24 8.35 1.77
N VAL A 51 -3.42 7.36 0.90
CA VAL A 51 -4.59 6.46 0.93
C VAL A 51 -4.25 5.07 1.49
N ARG A 52 -2.98 4.76 1.76
CA ARG A 52 -2.59 3.42 2.21
C ARG A 52 -3.32 3.02 3.50
N PRO A 53 -3.77 1.76 3.61
CA PRO A 53 -4.28 1.22 4.86
C PRO A 53 -3.19 1.32 5.94
N THR A 54 -3.51 1.94 7.07
CA THR A 54 -2.69 1.89 8.26
C THR A 54 -3.15 0.74 9.16
N PRO A 55 -2.22 0.02 9.83
CA PRO A 55 -2.59 -0.93 10.88
C PRO A 55 -3.51 -0.27 11.91
N GLY A 56 -4.47 -1.03 12.43
CA GLY A 56 -5.35 -0.57 13.51
C GLY A 56 -4.53 -0.10 14.72
N ALA A 57 -5.09 0.89 15.44
CA ALA A 57 -4.54 1.65 16.57
C ALA A 57 -3.13 1.27 17.04
N SER A 58 -2.19 2.22 16.91
CA SER A 58 -0.78 2.13 17.36
C SER A 58 -0.57 1.77 18.84
N ASN A 59 -1.63 1.81 19.65
CA ASN A 59 -1.60 1.62 21.10
C ASN A 59 -2.17 0.26 21.51
N ALA A 60 -2.78 -0.48 20.57
CA ALA A 60 -3.51 -1.70 20.85
C ALA A 60 -2.61 -2.79 21.46
N GLU A 61 -1.34 -2.86 21.08
CA GLU A 61 -0.41 -3.85 21.67
C GLU A 61 -0.12 -3.60 23.15
N ALA A 62 0.17 -2.34 23.51
CA ALA A 62 0.46 -1.97 24.90
C ALA A 62 -0.78 -2.13 25.80
N GLU A 63 -1.95 -1.75 25.27
CA GLU A 63 -3.24 -1.86 25.95
C GLU A 63 -3.67 -3.33 26.10
N LEU A 64 -3.42 -4.16 25.10
CA LEU A 64 -3.66 -5.60 25.14
C LEU A 64 -2.74 -6.30 26.15
N GLN A 65 -1.45 -5.94 26.17
CA GLN A 65 -0.48 -6.51 27.11
C GLN A 65 -0.82 -6.17 28.56
N ALA A 66 -1.26 -4.93 28.82
CA ALA A 66 -1.77 -4.52 30.13
C ALA A 66 -3.05 -5.28 30.53
N SER A 67 -3.96 -5.51 29.58
CA SER A 67 -5.22 -6.22 29.81
C SER A 67 -5.00 -7.70 30.15
N ILE A 68 -4.09 -8.38 29.45
CA ILE A 68 -3.72 -9.78 29.73
C ILE A 68 -3.08 -9.92 31.12
N GLY A 69 -2.29 -8.92 31.55
CA GLY A 69 -1.63 -8.90 32.87
C GLY A 69 -2.56 -8.61 34.06
N SER A 70 -3.83 -8.27 33.83
CA SER A 70 -4.77 -7.81 34.87
C SER A 70 -5.33 -8.92 35.76
N GLY A 71 -5.09 -10.19 35.43
CA GLY A 71 -5.66 -11.34 36.15
C GLY A 71 -7.16 -11.58 35.87
N THR A 72 -7.75 -10.85 34.93
CA THR A 72 -9.14 -11.05 34.46
C THR A 72 -9.15 -11.70 33.07
N PRO A 73 -10.15 -12.54 32.76
CA PRO A 73 -10.28 -13.12 31.42
C PRO A 73 -10.61 -12.01 30.40
N VAL A 74 -9.78 -11.89 29.36
CA VAL A 74 -9.92 -10.89 28.29
C VAL A 74 -10.37 -11.58 27.00
N LEU A 75 -11.37 -11.01 26.33
CA LEU A 75 -11.77 -11.42 24.97
C LEU A 75 -10.86 -10.72 23.96
N ILE A 76 -10.20 -11.50 23.09
CA ILE A 76 -9.36 -10.99 22.02
C ILE A 76 -10.09 -11.24 20.69
N GLU A 77 -10.47 -10.15 20.02
CA GLU A 77 -11.02 -10.22 18.67
C GLU A 77 -9.91 -9.93 17.66
N LEU A 78 -9.54 -10.95 16.89
CA LEU A 78 -8.61 -10.81 15.79
C LEU A 78 -9.37 -10.28 14.57
N GLN A 79 -9.24 -8.99 14.29
CA GLN A 79 -9.83 -8.38 13.11
C GLN A 79 -8.80 -8.26 11.99
N SER A 80 -9.16 -8.79 10.82
CA SER A 80 -8.46 -8.58 9.57
C SER A 80 -9.17 -7.49 8.77
N PRO A 81 -8.50 -6.40 8.37
CA PRO A 81 -9.03 -5.46 7.39
C PRO A 81 -8.99 -6.01 5.95
N TYR A 82 -8.52 -7.26 5.78
CA TYR A 82 -8.53 -8.04 4.53
C TYR A 82 -9.68 -9.03 4.50
#